data_AF-S5AFC3-F1
#
_entry.id   AF-S5AFC3-F1
#
_cell.length_a   1.000
_cell.length_b   1.000
_cell.length_c   1.000
_cell.angle_alpha   90.00
_cell.angle_beta   90.00
_cell.angle_gamma   90.00
#
_symmetry.space_group_name_H-M   'P 1'
#
loop_
_entity.id
_entity.type
_entity.pdbx_description
1 polymer ?
#
loop_
_entity_poly.entity_id
_entity_poly.type
_entity_poly.pdbx_seq_one_letter_code
_entity_poly.pdbx_strand_id
1 'polypeptide(L)' 'MKLITKDYLLLQLAEFFEGDSSMADEWLHTPLPILGGKQPTDFTDTEERRQKLLDIIGEMHFGEMA' A
#
# COMPACT_ATOMS: atom_id res chain seq x y z
N MET A 1 12.29 1.24 -16.55
CA MET A 1 11.59 1.16 -15.26
C MET A 1 10.24 1.82 -15.42
N LYS A 2 9.16 1.18 -14.95
CA LYS A 2 7.83 1.79 -14.89
C LYS A 2 7.81 2.67 -13.63
N LEU A 3 7.59 3.97 -13.80
CA LEU A 3 7.50 4.91 -12.68
C LEU A 3 6.31 4.52 -11.80
N ILE A 4 6.53 4.34 -10.50
CA ILE A 4 5.43 4.14 -9.55
C ILE A 4 4.90 5.51 -9.16
N THR A 5 3.79 5.90 -9.77
CA THR A 5 3.06 7.12 -9.41
C THR A 5 2.12 6.85 -8.24
N LYS A 6 1.65 7.92 -7.61
CA LYS A 6 0.60 7.83 -6.59
C LYS A 6 -0.69 7.22 -7.17
N ASP A 7 -1.07 7.61 -8.38
CA ASP A 7 -2.26 7.08 -9.05
C ASP A 7 -2.15 5.58 -9.33
N TYR A 8 -0.95 5.11 -9.71
CA TYR A 8 -0.71 3.68 -9.88
C TYR A 8 -0.84 2.92 -8.56
N LEU A 9 -0.27 3.44 -7.46
CA LEU A 9 -0.45 2.85 -6.13
C LEU A 9 -1.93 2.77 -5.73
N LEU A 10 -2.69 3.84 -5.92
CA LEU A 10 -4.11 3.88 -5.60
C LEU A 10 -4.93 2.90 -6.45
N LEU A 11 -4.56 2.72 -7.72
CA LEU A 11 -5.18 1.71 -8.58
C LEU A 11 -4.93 0.29 -8.07
N GLN A 12 -3.69 -0.03 -7.67
CA GLN A 12 -3.36 -1.36 -7.12
C GLN A 12 -4.05 -1.61 -5.77
N LEU A 13 -4.17 -0.59 -4.91
CA LEU A 13 -4.96 -0.68 -3.68
C LEU A 13 -6.44 -0.95 -3.97
N ALA A 14 -7.02 -0.23 -4.93
CA ALA A 14 -8.40 -0.46 -5.34
C ALA A 14 -8.59 -1.88 -5.90
N GLU A 15 -7.66 -2.40 -6.70
CA GLU A 15 -7.70 -3.79 -7.19
C GLU A 15 -7.61 -4.81 -6.04
N PHE A 16 -6.71 -4.60 -5.07
CA PHE A 16 -6.55 -5.48 -3.91
C PHE A 16 -7.79 -5.52 -3.01
N PHE A 17 -8.43 -4.39 -2.79
CA PHE A 17 -9.67 -4.28 -2.00
C PHE A 17 -10.94 -4.45 -2.86
N GLU A 18 -10.85 -5.01 -4.06
CA GLU A 18 -11.99 -5.29 -4.95
C GLU A 18 -12.88 -4.06 -5.25
N GLY A 19 -12.28 -2.87 -5.27
CA GLY A 19 -12.96 -1.59 -5.46
C GLY A 19 -13.56 -0.99 -4.20
N ASP A 20 -13.41 -1.62 -3.03
CA ASP A 20 -13.83 -1.04 -1.75
C ASP A 20 -12.89 0.10 -1.33
N SER A 21 -13.27 1.31 -1.73
CA SER A 21 -12.56 2.53 -1.36
C SER A 21 -12.49 2.78 0.14
N SER A 22 -13.45 2.25 0.93
CA SER A 22 -13.47 2.46 2.38
C SER A 22 -12.40 1.61 3.05
N MET A 23 -12.28 0.35 2.64
CA MET A 23 -11.21 -0.53 3.13
C MET A 23 -9.82 -0.04 2.69
N ALA A 24 -9.70 0.45 1.45
CA ALA A 24 -8.45 1.04 0.98
C ALA A 24 -8.04 2.28 1.79
N ASP A 25 -9.01 3.16 2.08
CA ASP A 25 -8.78 4.36 2.90
C ASP A 25 -8.44 4.00 4.36
N GLU A 26 -9.14 3.02 4.94
CA GLU A 26 -8.87 2.52 6.28
C GLU A 26 -7.45 1.94 6.36
N TRP A 27 -7.06 1.10 5.41
CA TRP A 27 -5.72 0.54 5.35
C TRP A 27 -4.66 1.64 5.26
N LEU A 28 -4.88 2.66 4.42
CA LEU A 28 -3.98 3.79 4.25
C LEU A 28 -3.73 4.56 5.56
N HIS A 29 -4.74 4.65 6.43
CA HIS A 29 -4.69 5.36 7.70
C HIS A 29 -4.42 4.45 8.92
N THR A 30 -4.27 3.14 8.70
CA THR A 30 -3.98 2.19 9.77
C THR A 30 -2.47 2.10 10.02
N PRO A 31 -1.98 2.34 11.24
CA PRO A 31 -0.57 2.12 11.58
C PRO A 31 -0.14 0.67 11.35
N LEU A 32 0.90 0.46 10.53
CA LEU A 32 1.40 -0.89 10.23
C LEU A 32 2.70 -1.19 11.00
N PRO A 33 2.81 -2.35 11.69
CA PRO A 33 4.06 -2.75 12.36
C PRO A 33 5.28 -2.79 11.44
N ILE A 34 5.13 -3.25 10.19
CA ILE A 34 6.20 -3.31 9.17
C ILE A 34 6.72 -1.92 8.74
N LEU A 35 5.95 -0.87 9.01
CA LEU A 35 6.35 0.52 8.81
C LEU A 35 6.87 1.18 10.10
N GLY A 36 7.13 0.38 11.14
CA GLY A 36 7.53 0.88 12.46
C GLY A 36 6.38 1.60 13.18
N GLY A 37 5.13 1.19 12.95
CA GLY A 37 3.94 1.81 13.53
C GLY A 37 3.51 3.12 12.86
N LYS A 38 4.00 3.39 11.65
CA LYS A 38 3.56 4.52 10.82
C LYS A 38 2.42 4.13 9.88
N GLN A 39 1.70 5.13 9.38
CA GLN A 39 0.60 4.91 8.45
C GLN A 39 1.12 4.81 7.01
N PRO A 40 0.52 3.97 6.14
CA PRO A 40 0.88 3.92 4.74
C PRO A 40 0.77 5.26 4.00
N THR A 41 -0.17 6.14 4.39
CA THR A 41 -0.26 7.50 3.85
C THR A 41 1.05 8.28 3.93
N ASP A 42 1.85 8.08 4.99
CA ASP A 42 3.17 8.70 5.19
C ASP A 42 4.23 8.23 4.17
N PHE A 43 3.95 7.19 3.40
CA PHE A 43 4.86 6.54 2.45
C PHE A 43 4.44 6.74 0.99
N THR A 44 3.63 7.76 0.70
CA THR A 44 3.13 8.02 -0.66
C THR A 44 3.93 9.07 -1.44
N ASP A 45 4.91 9.72 -0.82
CA ASP A 45 5.65 10.89 -1.34
C ASP A 45 6.75 10.55 -2.34
N THR A 46 7.59 9.55 -2.06
CA THR A 46 8.66 9.10 -2.97
C THR A 46 8.32 7.81 -3.70
N GLU A 47 8.99 7.57 -4.84
CA GLU A 47 8.80 6.35 -5.60
C GLU A 47 9.22 5.11 -4.81
N GLU A 48 10.36 5.15 -4.10
CA GLU A 48 10.80 3.99 -3.30
C GLU A 48 9.81 3.66 -2.18
N ARG A 49 9.20 4.68 -1.58
CA ARG A 49 8.19 4.47 -0.53
C ARG A 49 6.90 3.89 -1.10
N ARG A 50 6.47 4.33 -2.29
CA ARG A 50 5.32 3.72 -2.98
C ARG A 50 5.61 2.28 -3.41
N GLN A 51 6.82 1.98 -3.88
CA GLN A 51 7.23 0.59 -4.15
C GLN A 51 7.11 -0.28 -2.90
N LYS A 52 7.61 0.22 -1.75
CA LYS A 52 7.48 -0.50 -0.47
C LYS A 52 6.02 -0.80 -0.12
N LEU A 53 5.10 0.13 -0.37
CA LEU A 53 3.67 -0.12 -0.13
C LEU A 53 3.10 -1.20 -1.04
N LEU A 54 3.51 -1.23 -2.31
CA LEU A 54 3.11 -2.31 -3.24
C LEU A 54 3.65 -3.66 -2.81
N ASP A 55 4.89 -3.71 -2.30
CA ASP A 55 5.49 -4.95 -1.81
C ASP A 55 4.69 -5.50 -0.62
N ILE A 56 4.31 -4.63 0.34
CA ILE A 56 3.47 -5.00 1.50
C ILE A 56 2.11 -5.56 1.05
N ILE A 57 1.43 -4.90 0.11
CA ILE A 57 0.14 -5.37 -0.41
C ILE A 57 0.31 -6.73 -1.13
N GLY A 58 1.42 -6.90 -1.85
CA GLY A 58 1.78 -8.17 -2.47
C GLY A 58 1.97 -9.29 -1.44
N GLU A 59 2.75 -9.03 -0.38
CA GLU A 59 2.97 -9.99 0.72
C GLU A 59 1.65 -10.37 1.42
N MET A 60 0.77 -9.40 1.65
CA MET A 60 -0.57 -9.63 2.21
C MET A 60 -1.45 -10.52 1.32
N HIS A 61 -1.38 -10.36 -0.01
CA HIS A 61 -2.17 -11.14 -0.96
C HIS A 61 -1.78 -12.63 -0.96
N PHE A 62 -0.49 -12.94 -0.80
CA PHE A 62 0.00 -14.31 -0.80
C PHE A 62 0.01 -14.99 0.58
N GLY A 63 -0.36 -14.25 1.65
CA GLY A 63 -0.41 -14.79 3.00
C GLY A 63 0.96 -15.13 3.59
N GLU A 64 2.05 -14.65 2.97
CA GLU A 64 3.41 -14.75 3.51
C GLU A 64 3.59 -13.69 4.60
N MET A 65 2.85 -13.84 5.69
CA MET A 65 3.16 -13.20 6.95
C MET A 65 4.38 -13.91 7.54
N ALA A 66 5.59 -13.42 7.23
CA ALA A 66 6.81 -13.80 7.93
C ALA A 66 6.92 -13.07 9.28
#